data_AF-A0A3D9ZLW6-F1
#
_entry.id   AF-A0A3D9ZLW6-F1
#
_cell.length_a   1.000
_cell.length_b   1.000
_cell.length_c   1.000
_cell.angle_alpha   90.00
_cell.angle_beta   90.00
_cell.angle_gamma   90.00
#
_symmetry.space_group_name_H-M   'P 1'
#
loop_
_entity.id
_entity.type
_entity.pdbx_description
1 polymer ?
#
loop_
_entity_poly.entity_id
_entity_poly.type
_entity_poly.pdbx_seq_one_letter_code
_entity_poly.pdbx_strand_id
1 'polypeptide(L)'
;MDDVEIGRFVRSATAVHRAGRDFRDALAAGEGHDDAAERLARSIESGLADLRRTETGYFEAEAREAAPEDPETLLAVVAGQLRLGEVALAAGGAQAEVLDTALADLRRTTLTLEQPEQARAFAADRIVSHDLAEAVATLRARLASTLDAIATGTADVVAGPLKSLAGKAPAQVKEAWEKVSKQLFLDNIGGRLVRLGLRALSAALGALHRLIDASWLETARDRLVALADRAGETGAGAALLGGMIGSERARVEADGLLAADGLNLSRLDGGTEALGALADRFDGVISKLAIAQAAVGGIFVVQGHLGLAVPWLPLALLGAELLIGAVAVVLAIDYIDTTVNVGRVRGARLILLDAARTA
;
A
#
# COMPACT_ATOMS: atom_id res chain seq x y z
N MET A 1 -0.51 -10.87 9.37
CA MET A 1 -0.75 -10.02 10.55
C MET A 1 -1.51 -10.84 11.57
N ASP A 2 -0.91 -11.14 12.73
CA ASP A 2 -1.64 -11.82 13.80
C ASP A 2 -2.77 -10.90 14.30
N ASP A 3 -3.93 -11.45 14.67
CA ASP A 3 -5.07 -10.71 15.24
C ASP A 3 -4.65 -9.73 16.35
N VAL A 4 -3.57 -10.08 17.05
CA VAL A 4 -2.95 -9.29 18.11
C VAL A 4 -2.39 -7.95 17.59
N GLU A 5 -1.80 -7.92 16.41
CA GLU A 5 -1.17 -6.74 15.81
C GLU A 5 -2.22 -5.77 15.26
N ILE A 6 -3.24 -6.31 14.57
CA ILE A 6 -4.41 -5.54 14.12
C ILE A 6 -5.09 -4.91 15.33
N GLY A 7 -5.37 -5.73 16.34
CA GLY A 7 -6.03 -5.27 17.56
C GLY A 7 -5.24 -4.18 18.30
N ARG A 8 -3.90 -4.20 18.25
CA ARG A 8 -3.08 -3.11 18.81
C ARG A 8 -3.25 -1.81 18.02
N PHE A 9 -3.06 -1.85 16.70
CA PHE A 9 -3.23 -0.67 15.86
C PHE A 9 -4.59 -0.03 16.07
N VAL A 10 -5.64 -0.86 16.07
CA VAL A 10 -7.02 -0.44 16.26
C VAL A 10 -7.25 0.28 17.58
N ARG A 11 -6.72 -0.25 18.68
CA ARG A 11 -6.81 0.39 19.99
C ARG A 11 -6.10 1.74 19.98
N SER A 12 -4.91 1.81 19.39
CA SER A 12 -4.13 3.04 19.33
C SER A 12 -4.77 4.09 18.42
N ALA A 13 -5.30 3.70 17.26
CA ALA A 13 -6.05 4.57 16.36
C ALA A 13 -7.34 5.09 17.01
N THR A 14 -8.05 4.24 17.76
CA THR A 14 -9.23 4.64 18.53
C THR A 14 -8.89 5.65 19.62
N ALA A 15 -7.78 5.44 20.35
CA ALA A 15 -7.29 6.38 21.35
C ALA A 15 -6.92 7.74 20.73
N VAL A 16 -6.20 7.73 19.61
CA VAL A 16 -5.86 8.95 18.85
C VAL A 16 -7.10 9.66 18.35
N HIS A 17 -8.07 8.92 17.80
CA HIS A 17 -9.33 9.49 17.33
C HIS A 17 -10.08 10.18 18.47
N ARG A 18 -10.16 9.56 19.65
CA ARG A 18 -10.78 10.16 20.84
C ARG A 18 -10.07 11.44 21.27
N ALA A 19 -8.75 11.37 21.47
CA ALA A 19 -7.96 12.53 21.87
C ALA A 19 -8.00 13.66 20.83
N GLY A 20 -8.11 13.32 19.54
CA GLY A 20 -8.27 14.27 18.46
C GLY A 20 -9.60 15.01 18.50
N ARG A 21 -10.70 14.32 18.83
CA ARG A 21 -12.00 14.98 19.06
C ARG A 21 -11.97 15.90 20.27
N ASP A 22 -11.38 15.45 21.37
CA ASP A 22 -11.21 16.29 22.57
C ASP A 22 -10.41 17.56 22.24
N PHE A 23 -9.35 17.45 21.43
CA PHE A 23 -8.57 18.61 20.96
C PHE A 23 -9.38 19.52 20.05
N ARG A 24 -10.15 18.96 19.10
CA ARG A 24 -11.03 19.74 18.23
C ARG A 24 -12.10 20.50 19.03
N ASP A 25 -12.69 19.88 20.04
CA ASP A 25 -13.70 20.51 20.89
C ASP A 25 -13.07 21.62 21.76
N ALA A 26 -11.84 21.43 22.24
CA ALA A 26 -11.07 22.47 22.93
C ALA A 26 -10.72 23.67 22.01
N LEU A 27 -10.39 23.42 20.74
CA LEU A 27 -10.18 24.49 19.75
C LEU A 27 -11.47 25.31 19.54
N ALA A 28 -12.62 24.65 19.45
CA ALA A 28 -13.91 25.32 19.29
C ALA A 28 -14.32 26.12 20.54
N ALA A 29 -13.98 25.62 21.73
CA ALA A 29 -14.26 26.30 22.99
C ALA A 29 -13.29 27.46 23.30
N GLY A 30 -12.11 27.48 22.68
CA GLY A 30 -11.07 28.49 22.91
C GLY A 30 -10.30 28.33 24.23
N GLU A 31 -10.57 27.28 25.01
CA GLU A 31 -9.97 27.00 26.32
C GLU A 31 -9.39 25.57 26.38
N GLY A 32 -8.29 25.38 27.12
CA GLY A 32 -7.72 24.05 27.36
C GLY A 32 -7.08 23.36 26.15
N HIS A 33 -6.82 24.08 25.07
CA HIS A 33 -6.27 23.54 23.83
C HIS A 33 -4.86 22.95 24.02
N ASP A 34 -4.01 23.54 24.86
CA ASP A 34 -2.66 23.02 25.14
C ASP A 34 -2.69 21.63 25.80
N ASP A 35 -3.52 21.45 26.83
CA ASP A 35 -3.68 20.17 27.53
C ASP A 35 -4.29 19.10 26.62
N ALA A 36 -5.22 19.49 25.74
CA ALA A 36 -5.81 18.59 24.76
C ALA A 36 -4.82 18.23 23.64
N ALA A 37 -4.01 19.19 23.16
CA ALA A 37 -2.93 18.95 22.22
C ALA A 37 -1.87 17.99 22.80
N GLU A 38 -1.54 18.13 24.08
CA GLU A 38 -0.59 17.27 24.78
C GLU A 38 -1.12 15.84 24.96
N ARG A 39 -2.42 15.67 25.23
CA ARG A 39 -3.08 14.35 25.27
C ARG A 39 -3.10 13.69 23.89
N LEU A 40 -3.39 14.46 22.84
CA LEU A 40 -3.34 13.98 21.47
C LEU A 40 -1.91 13.56 21.09
N ALA A 41 -0.92 14.39 21.37
CA ALA A 41 0.48 14.11 21.08
C ALA A 41 0.95 12.82 21.75
N ARG A 42 0.63 12.60 23.03
CA ARG A 42 0.94 11.35 23.75
C ARG A 42 0.24 10.13 23.15
N SER A 43 -1.02 10.28 22.74
CA SER A 43 -1.78 9.19 22.10
C SER A 43 -1.15 8.79 20.77
N ILE A 44 -0.74 9.77 19.95
CA ILE A 44 -0.05 9.54 18.68
C ILE A 44 1.31 8.88 18.91
N GLU A 45 2.08 9.37 19.88
CA GLU A 45 3.38 8.81 20.23
C GLU A 45 3.29 7.34 20.68
N SER A 46 2.31 7.02 21.52
CA SER A 46 2.02 5.64 21.91
C SER A 46 1.63 4.79 20.69
N GLY A 47 0.76 5.29 19.81
CA GLY A 47 0.33 4.55 18.62
C GLY A 47 1.47 4.29 17.63
N LEU A 48 2.36 5.27 17.42
CA LEU A 48 3.56 5.08 16.61
C LEU A 48 4.54 4.08 17.24
N ALA A 49 4.70 4.09 18.56
CA ALA A 49 5.52 3.13 19.26
C ALA A 49 4.96 1.70 19.15
N ASP A 50 3.63 1.54 19.25
CA ASP A 50 2.97 0.24 19.08
C ASP A 50 3.18 -0.32 17.68
N LEU A 51 3.07 0.54 16.65
CA LEU A 51 3.31 0.18 15.25
C LEU A 51 4.78 -0.20 14.99
N ARG A 52 5.75 0.50 15.59
CA ARG A 52 7.18 0.17 15.47
C ARG A 52 7.57 -1.14 16.16
N ARG A 53 6.92 -1.50 17.27
CA ARG A 53 7.16 -2.79 17.93
C ARG A 53 6.71 -3.97 17.08
N THR A 54 5.65 -3.78 16.29
CA THR A 54 5.24 -4.74 15.27
C THR A 54 6.33 -4.94 14.21
N GLU A 55 7.06 -3.88 13.85
CA GLU A 55 8.17 -3.95 12.88
C GLU A 55 9.48 -4.52 13.45
N THR A 56 9.65 -4.66 14.76
CA THR A 56 10.96 -5.03 15.37
C THR A 56 10.95 -6.37 16.09
N GLY A 57 9.81 -7.04 16.18
CA GLY A 57 9.66 -8.26 16.97
C GLY A 57 9.83 -8.00 18.48
N TYR A 58 9.13 -8.76 19.31
CA TYR A 58 9.23 -8.63 20.76
C TYR A 58 10.66 -8.94 21.26
N PHE A 59 11.21 -8.02 22.07
CA PHE A 59 12.36 -8.16 22.99
C PHE A 59 13.53 -9.05 22.54
N GLU A 60 14.68 -8.43 22.25
CA GLU A 60 16.04 -8.99 22.47
C GLU A 60 16.16 -10.52 22.32
N ALA A 61 15.63 -11.08 21.23
CA ALA A 61 15.87 -12.46 20.85
C ALA A 61 17.05 -12.42 19.90
N GLU A 62 18.19 -12.90 20.37
CA GLU A 62 19.40 -13.19 19.61
C GLU A 62 19.07 -13.54 18.16
N ALA A 63 19.69 -12.82 17.22
CA ALA A 63 19.67 -12.94 15.77
C ALA A 63 19.23 -14.32 15.20
N ARG A 64 17.96 -14.68 15.39
CA ARG A 64 17.26 -15.67 14.58
C ARG A 64 17.01 -14.94 13.27
N GLU A 65 17.44 -15.54 12.17
CA GLU A 65 17.07 -15.13 10.81
C GLU A 65 15.63 -14.65 10.85
N ALA A 66 15.45 -13.33 10.75
CA ALA A 66 14.13 -12.73 10.75
C ALA A 66 13.39 -13.37 9.59
N ALA A 67 12.33 -14.12 9.89
CA ALA A 67 11.45 -14.61 8.85
C ALA A 67 11.08 -13.40 7.97
N PRO A 68 11.07 -13.53 6.64
CA PRO A 68 10.78 -12.41 5.75
C PRO A 68 9.48 -11.74 6.20
N GLU A 69 9.55 -10.46 6.54
CA GLU A 69 8.42 -9.68 7.05
C GLU A 69 7.25 -9.79 6.06
N ASP A 70 6.07 -10.21 6.53
CA ASP A 70 4.87 -10.35 5.71
C ASP A 70 4.48 -8.99 5.08
N PRO A 71 4.49 -8.86 3.74
CA PRO A 71 4.23 -7.58 3.08
C PRO A 71 2.87 -6.97 3.45
N GLU A 72 1.86 -7.79 3.69
CA GLU A 72 0.53 -7.32 4.09
C GLU A 72 0.55 -6.61 5.45
N THR A 73 1.34 -7.14 6.39
CA THR A 73 1.50 -6.60 7.74
C THR A 73 2.25 -5.28 7.70
N LEU A 74 3.37 -5.22 6.96
CA LEU A 74 4.14 -3.99 6.78
C LEU A 74 3.31 -2.88 6.11
N LEU A 75 2.52 -3.22 5.08
CA LEU A 75 1.65 -2.23 4.42
C LEU A 75 0.54 -1.71 5.34
N ALA A 76 0.02 -2.55 6.24
CA ALA A 76 -0.92 -2.09 7.26
C ALA A 76 -0.26 -1.13 8.25
N VAL A 77 0.98 -1.41 8.65
CA VAL A 77 1.78 -0.52 9.50
C VAL A 77 2.03 0.81 8.80
N VAL A 78 2.45 0.80 7.53
CA VAL A 78 2.64 2.01 6.70
C VAL A 78 1.37 2.85 6.64
N ALA A 79 0.23 2.23 6.29
CA ALA A 79 -1.05 2.92 6.22
C ALA A 79 -1.44 3.54 7.58
N GLY A 80 -1.25 2.80 8.67
CA GLY A 80 -1.49 3.29 10.03
C GLY A 80 -0.59 4.46 10.41
N GLN A 81 0.72 4.37 10.16
CA GLN A 81 1.69 5.43 10.43
C GLN A 81 1.35 6.69 9.65
N LEU A 82 1.05 6.59 8.34
CA LEU A 82 0.69 7.76 7.53
C LEU A 82 -0.58 8.45 8.03
N ARG A 83 -1.62 7.69 8.42
CA ARG A 83 -2.86 8.27 8.97
C ARG A 83 -2.66 8.93 10.33
N LEU A 84 -1.86 8.33 11.21
CA LEU A 84 -1.47 8.98 12.46
C LEU A 84 -0.66 10.25 12.19
N GLY A 85 0.20 10.23 11.17
CA GLY A 85 0.97 11.37 10.73
C GLY A 85 0.12 12.51 10.20
N GLU A 86 -0.88 12.20 9.38
CA GLU A 86 -1.87 13.13 8.86
C GLU A 86 -2.63 13.84 9.99
N VAL A 87 -3.15 13.09 10.97
CA VAL A 87 -3.82 13.66 12.15
C VAL A 87 -2.88 14.58 12.94
N ALA A 88 -1.62 14.17 13.14
CA ALA A 88 -0.63 14.97 13.85
C ALA A 88 -0.34 16.31 13.13
N LEU A 89 -0.20 16.27 11.80
CA LEU A 89 0.05 17.49 11.00
C LEU A 89 -1.18 18.39 10.97
N ALA A 90 -2.38 17.82 10.79
CA ALA A 90 -3.64 18.56 10.83
C ALA A 90 -3.83 19.27 12.19
N ALA A 91 -3.61 18.54 13.28
CA ALA A 91 -3.70 19.08 14.64
C ALA A 91 -2.62 20.14 14.91
N GLY A 92 -1.41 19.97 14.40
CA GLY A 92 -0.33 20.94 14.51
C GLY A 92 -0.63 22.29 13.85
N GLY A 93 -1.58 22.31 12.91
CA GLY A 93 -2.10 23.53 12.29
C GLY A 93 -3.25 24.21 13.02
N ALA A 94 -3.82 23.56 14.03
CA ALA A 94 -4.97 24.04 14.80
C ALA A 94 -6.21 24.45 13.95
N GLN A 95 -6.40 23.86 12.77
CA GLN A 95 -7.60 24.07 11.94
C GLN A 95 -8.59 22.92 12.12
N ALA A 96 -9.76 23.22 12.69
CA ALA A 96 -10.75 22.21 13.07
C ALA A 96 -11.29 21.38 11.88
N GLU A 97 -11.54 22.01 10.72
CA GLU A 97 -12.08 21.32 9.53
C GLU A 97 -11.10 20.30 8.94
N VAL A 98 -9.81 20.68 8.88
CA VAL A 98 -8.73 19.81 8.40
C VAL A 98 -8.52 18.64 9.37
N LEU A 99 -8.57 18.92 10.68
CA LEU A 99 -8.49 17.88 11.70
C LEU A 99 -9.68 16.92 11.68
N ASP A 100 -10.91 17.40 11.51
CA ASP A 100 -12.11 16.56 11.42
C ASP A 100 -12.02 15.61 10.21
N THR A 101 -11.49 16.09 9.08
CA THR A 101 -11.24 15.25 7.89
C THR A 101 -10.21 14.15 8.18
N ALA A 102 -9.06 14.51 8.77
CA ALA A 102 -8.02 13.55 9.12
C ALA A 102 -8.51 12.50 10.14
N LEU A 103 -9.35 12.89 11.11
CA LEU A 103 -9.95 11.97 12.08
C LEU A 103 -10.96 11.02 11.42
N ALA A 104 -11.80 11.54 10.51
CA ALA A 104 -12.73 10.70 9.76
C ALA A 104 -11.99 9.66 8.90
N ASP A 105 -10.88 10.06 8.29
CA ASP A 105 -10.02 9.19 7.50
C ASP A 105 -9.26 8.14 8.33
N LEU A 106 -8.74 8.52 9.50
CA LEU A 106 -8.17 7.58 10.47
C LEU A 106 -9.21 6.55 10.90
N ARG A 107 -10.45 6.97 11.17
CA ARG A 107 -11.54 6.06 11.54
C ARG A 107 -11.90 5.11 10.41
N ARG A 108 -12.04 5.60 9.18
CA ARG A 108 -12.31 4.75 8.00
C ARG A 108 -11.21 3.70 7.83
N THR A 109 -9.96 4.12 7.92
CA THR A 109 -8.79 3.23 7.85
C THR A 109 -8.82 2.17 8.94
N THR A 110 -9.16 2.56 10.17
CA THR A 110 -9.27 1.62 11.30
C THR A 110 -10.32 0.54 11.02
N LEU A 111 -11.51 0.93 10.56
CA LEU A 111 -12.58 -0.02 10.22
C LEU A 111 -12.19 -0.94 9.07
N THR A 112 -11.50 -0.43 8.05
CA THR A 112 -11.01 -1.24 6.92
C THR A 112 -9.95 -2.26 7.37
N LEU A 113 -9.07 -1.88 8.29
CA LEU A 113 -8.03 -2.77 8.81
C LEU A 113 -8.56 -3.76 9.87
N GLU A 114 -9.66 -3.46 10.57
CA GLU A 114 -10.36 -4.36 11.50
C GLU A 114 -11.10 -5.51 10.83
N GLN A 115 -11.50 -5.37 9.55
CA GLN A 115 -12.34 -6.33 8.84
C GLN A 115 -11.61 -7.11 7.73
N PRO A 116 -10.43 -7.72 7.97
CA PRO A 116 -9.77 -8.49 6.92
C PRO A 116 -10.49 -9.82 6.61
N GLU A 117 -11.34 -10.32 7.52
CA GLU A 117 -11.87 -11.70 7.45
C GLU A 117 -13.37 -11.84 7.13
N GLN A 118 -14.20 -10.80 7.27
CA GLN A 118 -15.64 -10.94 6.98
C GLN A 118 -15.96 -11.20 5.50
N ALA A 119 -15.00 -10.96 4.59
CA ALA A 119 -15.12 -11.32 3.18
C ALA A 119 -14.62 -12.74 2.85
N ARG A 120 -13.89 -13.42 3.76
CA ARG A 120 -13.23 -14.72 3.49
C ARG A 120 -13.98 -15.94 4.03
N ALA A 121 -15.02 -15.74 4.83
CA ALA A 121 -15.60 -16.79 5.68
C ALA A 121 -16.82 -17.54 5.11
N PHE A 122 -17.26 -17.25 3.89
CA PHE A 122 -18.17 -18.15 3.18
C PHE A 122 -17.33 -19.04 2.27
N ALA A 123 -17.39 -20.35 2.55
CA ALA A 123 -16.70 -21.41 1.84
C ALA A 123 -16.57 -21.06 0.35
N ALA A 124 -15.33 -20.96 -0.14
CA ALA A 124 -15.11 -21.05 -1.57
C ALA A 124 -15.75 -22.36 -2.00
N ASP A 125 -16.91 -22.27 -2.67
CA ASP A 125 -17.53 -23.43 -3.30
C ASP A 125 -16.43 -24.07 -4.13
N ARG A 126 -16.10 -25.33 -3.82
CA ARG A 126 -15.09 -26.06 -4.58
C ARG A 126 -15.49 -25.97 -6.03
N ILE A 127 -14.60 -25.46 -6.86
CA ILE A 127 -14.84 -25.41 -8.29
C ILE A 127 -14.70 -26.84 -8.78
N VAL A 128 -15.79 -27.39 -9.29
CA VAL A 128 -15.84 -28.74 -9.84
C VAL A 128 -16.39 -28.64 -11.25
N SER A 129 -15.50 -28.68 -12.23
CA SER A 129 -15.88 -28.68 -13.64
C SER A 129 -16.37 -30.07 -14.05
N HIS A 130 -17.35 -30.13 -14.96
CA HIS A 130 -17.91 -31.40 -15.45
C HIS A 130 -17.02 -32.07 -16.49
N ASP A 131 -16.27 -31.28 -17.26
CA ASP A 131 -15.34 -31.77 -18.26
C ASP A 131 -14.10 -30.87 -18.42
N LEU A 132 -13.16 -31.31 -19.25
CA LEU A 132 -11.90 -30.60 -19.48
C LEU A 132 -12.10 -29.27 -20.22
N ALA A 133 -13.08 -29.19 -21.12
CA ALA A 133 -13.33 -27.97 -21.90
C ALA A 133 -13.87 -26.86 -20.99
N GLU A 134 -14.78 -27.21 -20.08
CA GLU A 134 -15.28 -26.32 -19.03
C GLU A 134 -14.17 -25.88 -18.07
N ALA A 135 -13.33 -26.81 -17.60
CA ALA A 135 -12.22 -26.49 -16.70
C ALA A 135 -11.22 -25.50 -17.33
N VAL A 136 -10.87 -25.71 -18.60
CA VAL A 136 -10.00 -24.79 -19.36
C VAL A 136 -10.65 -23.42 -19.55
N ALA A 137 -11.94 -23.37 -19.91
CA ALA A 137 -12.66 -22.11 -20.11
C ALA A 137 -12.76 -21.31 -18.81
N THR A 138 -13.08 -21.98 -17.70
CA THR A 138 -13.20 -21.37 -16.36
C THR A 138 -11.85 -20.85 -15.87
N LEU A 139 -10.78 -21.65 -16.00
CA LEU A 139 -9.43 -21.23 -15.63
C LEU A 139 -8.97 -20.01 -16.45
N ARG A 140 -9.22 -20.02 -17.78
CA ARG A 140 -8.88 -18.89 -18.66
C ARG A 140 -9.63 -17.62 -18.26
N ALA A 141 -10.93 -17.72 -17.99
CA ALA A 141 -11.74 -16.59 -17.54
C ALA A 141 -11.28 -16.04 -16.19
N ARG A 142 -10.98 -16.93 -15.23
CA ARG A 142 -10.48 -16.54 -13.90
C ARG A 142 -9.11 -15.89 -13.98
N LEU A 143 -8.22 -16.41 -14.83
CA LEU A 143 -6.92 -15.79 -15.09
C LEU A 143 -7.09 -14.38 -15.67
N ALA A 144 -7.89 -14.22 -16.72
CA ALA A 144 -8.11 -12.92 -17.34
C ALA A 144 -8.63 -11.90 -16.33
N SER A 145 -9.65 -12.28 -15.54
CA SER A 145 -10.20 -11.46 -14.46
C SER A 145 -9.17 -11.13 -13.38
N THR A 146 -8.33 -12.08 -12.98
CA THR A 146 -7.27 -11.86 -11.98
C THR A 146 -6.23 -10.86 -12.48
N LEU A 147 -5.78 -11.01 -13.74
CA LEU A 147 -4.81 -10.12 -14.35
C LEU A 147 -5.39 -8.70 -14.55
N ASP A 148 -6.66 -8.58 -14.92
CA ASP A 148 -7.35 -7.28 -15.02
C ASP A 148 -7.53 -6.62 -13.66
N ALA A 149 -7.86 -7.39 -12.62
CA ALA A 149 -7.96 -6.88 -11.25
C ALA A 149 -6.59 -6.37 -10.77
N ILE A 150 -5.51 -7.11 -11.02
CA ILE A 150 -4.15 -6.69 -10.70
C ILE A 150 -3.79 -5.38 -11.44
N ALA A 151 -4.03 -5.33 -12.76
CA ALA A 151 -3.69 -4.16 -13.56
C ALA A 151 -4.50 -2.92 -13.15
N THR A 152 -5.80 -3.07 -12.95
CA THR A 152 -6.71 -1.98 -12.54
C THR A 152 -6.38 -1.47 -11.14
N GLY A 153 -6.26 -2.37 -10.15
CA GLY A 153 -5.91 -1.97 -8.78
C GLY A 153 -4.55 -1.27 -8.71
N THR A 154 -3.57 -1.75 -9.48
CA THR A 154 -2.27 -1.09 -9.60
C THR A 154 -2.43 0.30 -10.22
N ALA A 155 -3.22 0.43 -11.29
CA ALA A 155 -3.47 1.69 -11.97
C ALA A 155 -4.08 2.75 -11.05
N ASP A 156 -5.04 2.37 -10.23
CA ASP A 156 -5.68 3.31 -9.30
C ASP A 156 -4.69 3.85 -8.26
N VAL A 157 -3.78 3.00 -7.77
CA VAL A 157 -2.73 3.43 -6.83
C VAL A 157 -1.67 4.29 -7.52
N VAL A 158 -1.22 3.92 -8.72
CA VAL A 158 -0.18 4.69 -9.43
C VAL A 158 -0.72 5.94 -10.13
N ALA A 159 -2.03 6.11 -10.27
CA ALA A 159 -2.63 7.29 -10.89
C ALA A 159 -2.27 8.58 -10.14
N GLY A 160 -2.22 8.53 -8.80
CA GLY A 160 -1.76 9.66 -7.96
C GLY A 160 -0.32 10.05 -8.29
N PRO A 161 0.66 9.14 -8.11
CA PRO A 161 2.07 9.38 -8.44
C PRO A 161 2.27 9.88 -9.88
N LEU A 162 1.57 9.31 -10.86
CA LEU A 162 1.67 9.73 -12.27
C LEU A 162 1.15 11.16 -12.49
N LYS A 163 0.03 11.53 -11.86
CA LYS A 163 -0.46 12.91 -11.89
C LYS A 163 0.52 13.87 -11.23
N SER A 164 1.16 13.46 -10.14
CA SER A 164 2.17 14.27 -9.44
C SER A 164 3.46 14.43 -10.23
N LEU A 165 3.80 13.44 -11.07
CA LEU A 165 4.92 13.50 -12.03
C LEU A 165 4.60 14.39 -13.24
N ALA A 166 3.34 14.41 -13.68
CA ALA A 166 2.93 15.18 -14.85
C ALA A 166 3.28 16.67 -14.68
N GLY A 167 4.17 17.18 -15.54
CA GLY A 167 4.63 18.57 -15.51
C GLY A 167 5.78 18.85 -14.53
N LYS A 168 6.38 17.83 -13.89
CA LYS A 168 7.61 17.98 -13.10
C LYS A 168 8.84 17.78 -13.96
N ALA A 169 9.88 18.56 -13.72
CA ALA A 169 11.16 18.36 -14.39
C ALA A 169 11.84 17.08 -13.88
N PRO A 170 12.56 16.31 -14.72
CA PRO A 170 13.28 15.10 -14.29
C PRO A 170 14.22 15.32 -13.08
N ALA A 171 14.79 16.52 -12.97
CA ALA A 171 15.63 16.91 -11.84
C ALA A 171 14.85 16.95 -10.50
N GLN A 172 13.59 17.42 -10.51
CA GLN A 172 12.74 17.47 -9.31
C GLN A 172 12.32 16.07 -8.87
N VAL A 173 12.05 15.18 -9.84
CA VAL A 173 11.73 13.78 -9.58
C VAL A 173 12.92 13.07 -8.95
N LYS A 174 14.12 13.28 -9.50
CA LYS A 174 15.36 12.75 -8.95
C LYS A 174 15.63 13.28 -7.54
N GLU A 175 15.44 14.59 -7.32
CA GLU A 175 15.61 15.19 -6.00
C GLU A 175 14.62 14.62 -4.97
N ALA A 176 13.34 14.49 -5.32
CA ALA A 176 12.33 13.89 -4.47
C ALA A 176 12.68 12.45 -4.11
N TRP A 177 13.15 11.67 -5.08
CA TRP A 177 13.64 10.30 -4.86
C TRP A 177 14.84 10.23 -3.90
N GLU A 178 15.83 11.11 -4.09
CA GLU A 178 16.99 11.21 -3.19
C GLU A 178 16.63 11.69 -1.77
N LYS A 179 15.49 12.37 -1.59
CA LYS A 179 15.01 12.81 -0.28
C LYS A 179 14.34 11.68 0.49
N VAL A 180 13.73 10.72 -0.20
CA VAL A 180 13.13 9.53 0.43
C VAL A 180 14.22 8.58 0.95
N SER A 181 15.36 8.52 0.27
CA SER A 181 16.49 7.68 0.67
C SER A 181 17.37 8.27 1.77
N LYS A 182 17.18 9.56 2.13
CA LYS A 182 17.93 10.23 3.20
C LYS A 182 17.04 10.33 4.44
N GLN A 183 17.63 10.12 5.63
CA GLN A 183 16.93 10.36 6.89
C GLN A 183 16.44 11.82 6.93
N LEU A 184 15.15 12.00 7.17
CA LEU A 184 14.57 13.32 7.35
C LEU A 184 15.11 13.88 8.67
N PHE A 185 15.91 14.95 8.61
CA PHE A 185 16.39 15.64 9.81
C PHE A 185 15.25 16.52 10.36
N LEU A 186 14.62 16.09 11.46
CA LEU A 186 13.36 16.66 11.97
C LEU A 186 13.53 17.55 13.21
N ASP A 187 14.76 17.74 13.70
CA ASP A 187 14.97 18.16 15.08
C ASP A 187 14.59 19.63 15.37
N ASN A 188 14.47 20.48 14.35
CA ASN A 188 14.29 21.93 14.52
C ASN A 188 13.04 22.53 13.82
N ILE A 189 12.07 21.73 13.38
CA ILE A 189 10.96 22.22 12.55
C ILE A 189 9.59 21.99 13.22
N GLY A 190 8.88 23.09 13.52
CA GLY A 190 7.48 23.09 13.96
C GLY A 190 7.23 22.70 15.42
N GLY A 191 5.95 22.75 15.83
CA GLY A 191 5.49 22.30 17.15
C GLY A 191 5.57 20.77 17.32
N ARG A 192 5.36 20.26 18.55
CA ARG A 192 5.47 18.82 18.87
C ARG A 192 4.64 17.93 17.94
N LEU A 193 3.40 18.32 17.64
CA LEU A 193 2.49 17.58 16.75
C LEU A 193 3.02 17.51 15.31
N VAL A 194 3.58 18.61 14.79
CA VAL A 194 4.22 18.62 13.45
C VAL A 194 5.40 17.65 13.41
N ARG A 195 6.25 17.66 14.43
CA ARG A 195 7.38 16.71 14.53
C ARG A 195 6.92 15.26 14.60
N LEU A 196 5.86 14.96 15.34
CA LEU A 196 5.27 13.62 15.37
C LEU A 196 4.74 13.20 13.99
N GLY A 197 4.09 14.12 13.28
CA GLY A 197 3.62 13.90 11.92
C GLY A 197 4.74 13.54 10.95
N LEU A 198 5.82 14.32 10.95
CA LEU A 198 6.99 14.06 10.12
C LEU A 198 7.72 12.77 10.50
N ARG A 199 7.76 12.42 11.80
CA ARG A 199 8.33 11.15 12.28
C ARG A 199 7.52 9.96 11.79
N ALA A 200 6.19 10.08 11.76
CA ALA A 200 5.31 9.05 11.26
C ALA A 200 5.49 8.84 9.75
N LEU A 201 5.56 9.93 8.97
CA LEU A 201 5.89 9.88 7.54
C LEU A 201 7.26 9.22 7.30
N SER A 202 8.29 9.62 8.04
CA SER A 202 9.62 9.03 7.92
C SER A 202 9.64 7.53 8.24
N ALA A 203 8.88 7.09 9.25
CA ALA A 203 8.77 5.68 9.61
C ALA A 203 8.08 4.89 8.48
N ALA A 204 7.00 5.43 7.93
CA ALA A 204 6.25 4.81 6.84
C ALA A 204 7.11 4.64 5.58
N LEU A 205 7.90 5.66 5.24
CA LEU A 205 8.86 5.57 4.13
C LEU A 205 9.95 4.54 4.39
N GLY A 206 10.46 4.44 5.62
CA GLY A 206 11.42 3.41 6.00
C GLY A 206 10.85 1.99 5.89
N ALA A 207 9.58 1.78 6.28
CA ALA A 207 8.89 0.52 6.13
C ALA A 207 8.63 0.16 4.65
N LEU A 208 8.18 1.12 3.83
CA LEU A 208 8.05 0.93 2.38
C LEU A 208 9.38 0.61 1.70
N HIS A 209 10.48 1.22 2.14
CA HIS A 209 11.81 0.92 1.61
C HIS A 209 12.26 -0.50 1.91
N ARG A 210 11.90 -1.08 3.06
CA ARG A 210 12.18 -2.48 3.40
C ARG A 210 11.39 -3.47 2.55
N LEU A 211 10.23 -3.05 2.03
CA LEU A 211 9.42 -3.87 1.14
C LEU A 211 10.03 -4.03 -0.24
N ILE A 212 11.03 -3.26 -0.66
CA ILE A 212 11.61 -3.42 -2.00
C ILE A 212 13.13 -3.48 -1.87
N ASP A 213 13.75 -4.50 -2.47
CA ASP A 213 15.21 -4.53 -2.54
C ASP A 213 15.70 -3.29 -3.31
N ALA A 214 16.82 -2.71 -2.88
CA ALA A 214 17.34 -1.48 -3.49
C ALA A 214 17.53 -1.59 -5.02
N SER A 215 17.83 -2.80 -5.53
CA SER A 215 17.94 -3.08 -6.97
C SER A 215 16.61 -2.94 -7.73
N TRP A 216 15.48 -3.23 -7.07
CA TRP A 216 14.14 -3.14 -7.66
C TRP A 216 13.60 -1.72 -7.63
N LEU A 217 14.01 -0.93 -6.65
CA LEU A 217 13.54 0.43 -6.44
C LEU A 217 13.82 1.32 -7.68
N GLU A 218 15.06 1.28 -8.21
CA GLU A 218 15.42 2.04 -9.41
C GLU A 218 14.68 1.53 -10.66
N THR A 219 14.53 0.22 -10.80
CA THR A 219 13.78 -0.37 -11.93
C THR A 219 12.30 0.07 -11.91
N ALA A 220 11.69 0.08 -10.73
CA ALA A 220 10.31 0.52 -10.55
C ALA A 220 10.15 2.02 -10.81
N ARG A 221 11.11 2.84 -10.36
CA ARG A 221 11.18 4.26 -10.70
C ARG A 221 11.24 4.48 -12.21
N ASP A 222 12.13 3.80 -12.92
CA ASP A 222 12.26 3.95 -14.37
C ASP A 222 10.98 3.55 -15.09
N ARG A 223 10.30 2.50 -14.62
CA ARG A 223 8.97 2.10 -15.12
C ARG A 223 7.89 3.16 -14.87
N LEU A 224 7.85 3.76 -13.69
CA LEU A 224 6.91 4.85 -13.39
C LEU A 224 7.17 6.09 -14.25
N VAL A 225 8.44 6.46 -14.46
CA VAL A 225 8.81 7.59 -15.34
C VAL A 225 8.38 7.29 -16.77
N ALA A 226 8.72 6.12 -17.29
CA ALA A 226 8.30 5.71 -18.64
C ALA A 226 6.77 5.68 -18.80
N LEU A 227 6.05 5.30 -17.74
CA LEU A 227 4.60 5.32 -17.72
C LEU A 227 4.03 6.74 -17.70
N ALA A 228 4.64 7.66 -16.94
CA ALA A 228 4.26 9.06 -16.90
C ALA A 228 4.44 9.72 -18.28
N ASP A 229 5.55 9.44 -18.96
CA ASP A 229 5.83 9.93 -20.31
C ASP A 229 4.76 9.47 -21.31
N ARG A 230 4.38 8.18 -21.27
CA ARG A 230 3.34 7.61 -22.15
C ARG A 230 1.93 8.05 -21.77
N ALA A 231 1.66 8.26 -20.49
CA ALA A 231 0.37 8.71 -19.99
C ALA A 231 0.04 10.14 -20.44
N GLY A 232 1.05 10.99 -20.63
CA GLY A 232 0.90 12.33 -21.18
C GLY A 232 0.34 12.35 -22.62
N GLU A 233 0.47 11.25 -23.36
CA GLU A 233 0.06 11.15 -24.77
C GLU A 233 -1.31 10.49 -24.97
N THR A 234 -1.72 9.56 -24.10
CA THR A 234 -2.92 8.71 -24.31
C THR A 234 -3.76 8.45 -23.05
N GLY A 235 -3.35 8.97 -21.89
CA GLY A 235 -3.95 8.67 -20.59
C GLY A 235 -3.39 7.39 -19.96
N ALA A 236 -3.10 7.40 -18.65
CA ALA A 236 -2.56 6.26 -17.89
C ALA A 236 -3.62 5.15 -17.65
N GLY A 237 -4.09 4.49 -18.71
CA GLY A 237 -5.08 3.42 -18.58
C GLY A 237 -4.50 2.10 -18.07
N ALA A 238 -5.34 1.25 -17.47
CA ALA A 238 -4.99 -0.10 -17.02
C ALA A 238 -4.33 -0.95 -18.13
N ALA A 239 -4.65 -0.70 -19.41
CA ALA A 239 -4.03 -1.37 -20.54
C ALA A 239 -2.52 -1.06 -20.70
N LEU A 240 -2.10 0.20 -20.54
CA LEU A 240 -0.69 0.59 -20.61
C LEU A 240 0.11 -0.02 -19.46
N LEU A 241 -0.48 0.00 -18.27
CA LEU A 241 0.09 -0.62 -17.09
C LEU A 241 0.17 -2.13 -17.21
N GLY A 242 -0.89 -2.78 -17.68
CA GLY A 242 -0.96 -4.22 -17.90
C GLY A 242 0.19 -4.72 -18.78
N GLY A 243 0.45 -4.04 -19.90
CA GLY A 243 1.60 -4.35 -20.75
C GLY A 243 2.94 -4.20 -20.02
N MET A 244 3.07 -3.20 -19.16
CA MET A 244 4.31 -2.91 -18.43
C MET A 244 4.58 -3.88 -17.27
N ILE A 245 3.54 -4.32 -16.55
CA ILE A 245 3.65 -5.32 -15.47
C ILE A 245 3.67 -6.76 -16.01
N GLY A 246 3.35 -6.94 -17.29
CA GLY A 246 3.43 -8.23 -17.99
C GLY A 246 2.16 -9.07 -17.93
N SER A 247 0.99 -8.46 -17.73
CA SER A 247 -0.30 -9.17 -17.76
C SER A 247 -0.60 -9.73 -19.15
N GLU A 248 -0.31 -8.98 -20.21
CA GLU A 248 -0.52 -9.44 -21.58
C GLU A 248 0.38 -10.63 -21.93
N ARG A 249 1.62 -10.61 -21.45
CA ARG A 249 2.53 -11.75 -21.58
C ARG A 249 2.00 -12.99 -20.86
N ALA A 250 1.43 -12.84 -19.65
CA ALA A 250 0.80 -13.94 -18.93
C ALA A 250 -0.36 -14.55 -19.73
N ARG A 251 -1.18 -13.73 -20.39
CA ARG A 251 -2.29 -14.21 -21.22
C ARG A 251 -1.80 -15.05 -22.39
N VAL A 252 -0.80 -14.55 -23.13
CA VAL A 252 -0.22 -15.25 -24.27
C VAL A 252 0.42 -16.58 -23.83
N GLU A 253 1.16 -16.58 -22.71
CA GLU A 253 1.74 -17.81 -22.16
C GLU A 253 0.64 -18.81 -21.73
N ALA A 254 -0.45 -18.34 -21.14
CA ALA A 254 -1.56 -19.18 -20.72
C ALA A 254 -2.24 -19.88 -21.89
N ASP A 255 -2.46 -19.19 -23.01
CA ASP A 255 -3.09 -19.81 -24.18
C ASP A 255 -2.25 -20.95 -24.76
N GLY A 256 -0.92 -20.84 -24.72
CA GLY A 256 -0.01 -21.93 -25.10
C GLY A 256 -0.08 -23.12 -24.15
N LEU A 257 -0.12 -22.86 -22.83
CA LEU A 257 -0.16 -23.91 -21.80
C LEU A 257 -1.50 -24.66 -21.78
N LEU A 258 -2.61 -23.95 -21.97
CA LEU A 258 -3.96 -24.51 -21.94
C LEU A 258 -4.36 -25.22 -23.24
N ALA A 259 -3.51 -25.15 -24.28
CA ALA A 259 -3.65 -25.92 -25.51
C ALA A 259 -2.87 -27.25 -25.48
N ALA A 260 -2.14 -27.56 -24.40
CA ALA A 260 -1.35 -28.77 -24.29
C ALA A 260 -2.24 -30.03 -24.19
N ASP A 261 -1.74 -31.15 -24.73
CA ASP A 261 -2.36 -32.47 -24.55
C ASP A 261 -2.08 -33.01 -23.14
N GLY A 262 -2.99 -33.85 -22.61
CA GLY A 262 -2.77 -34.54 -21.33
C GLY A 262 -3.02 -33.69 -20.08
N LEU A 263 -3.80 -32.61 -20.21
CA LEU A 263 -4.27 -31.80 -19.09
C LEU A 263 -5.12 -32.61 -18.11
N ASN A 264 -5.05 -32.24 -16.83
CA ASN A 264 -5.79 -32.91 -15.77
C ASN A 264 -6.87 -31.99 -15.19
N LEU A 265 -8.13 -32.43 -15.24
CA LEU A 265 -9.29 -31.67 -14.78
C LEU A 265 -9.13 -31.15 -13.34
N SER A 266 -8.75 -32.01 -12.39
CA SER A 266 -8.60 -31.62 -10.99
C SER A 266 -7.49 -30.58 -10.75
N ARG A 267 -6.43 -30.59 -11.58
CA ARG A 267 -5.36 -29.58 -11.52
C ARG A 267 -5.81 -28.23 -12.07
N LEU A 268 -6.65 -28.23 -13.11
CA LEU A 268 -7.21 -27.00 -13.68
C LEU A 268 -8.19 -26.33 -12.70
N ASP A 269 -9.06 -27.11 -12.06
CA ASP A 269 -9.97 -26.62 -11.02
C ASP A 269 -9.19 -26.07 -9.81
N GLY A 270 -8.18 -26.80 -9.32
CA GLY A 270 -7.31 -26.32 -8.26
C GLY A 270 -6.52 -25.05 -8.63
N GLY A 271 -6.11 -24.92 -9.89
CA GLY A 271 -5.50 -23.69 -10.43
C GLY A 271 -6.48 -22.51 -10.41
N THR A 272 -7.75 -22.76 -10.71
CA THR A 272 -8.80 -21.73 -10.71
C THR A 272 -9.06 -21.20 -9.29
N GLU A 273 -9.15 -22.10 -8.31
CA GLU A 273 -9.26 -21.74 -6.90
C GLU A 273 -8.04 -20.93 -6.42
N ALA A 274 -6.83 -21.39 -6.78
CA ALA A 274 -5.59 -20.70 -6.42
C ALA A 274 -5.49 -19.30 -7.03
N LEU A 275 -5.95 -19.09 -8.28
CA LEU A 275 -6.03 -17.76 -8.88
C LEU A 275 -7.04 -16.87 -8.16
N GLY A 276 -8.16 -17.44 -7.68
CA GLY A 276 -9.10 -16.72 -6.85
C GLY A 276 -8.48 -16.21 -5.56
N ALA A 277 -7.82 -17.10 -4.81
CA ALA A 277 -7.11 -16.73 -3.59
C ALA A 277 -6.01 -15.69 -3.85
N LEU A 278 -5.31 -15.79 -4.99
CA LEU A 278 -4.30 -14.82 -5.40
C LEU A 278 -4.91 -13.43 -5.63
N ALA A 279 -6.05 -13.35 -6.33
CA ALA A 279 -6.76 -12.10 -6.58
C ALA A 279 -7.20 -11.43 -5.27
N ASP A 280 -7.81 -12.20 -4.35
CA ASP A 280 -8.27 -11.69 -3.05
C ASP A 280 -7.10 -11.20 -2.18
N ARG A 281 -5.97 -11.92 -2.24
CA ARG A 281 -4.75 -11.51 -1.54
C ARG A 281 -4.17 -10.22 -2.14
N PHE A 282 -4.16 -10.10 -3.46
CA PHE A 282 -3.69 -8.89 -4.13
C PHE A 282 -4.58 -7.68 -3.79
N ASP A 283 -5.90 -7.86 -3.80
CA ASP A 283 -6.87 -6.82 -3.44
C ASP A 283 -6.61 -6.30 -2.02
N GLY A 284 -6.35 -7.21 -1.07
CA GLY A 284 -6.00 -6.85 0.29
C GLY A 284 -4.69 -6.05 0.41
N VAL A 285 -3.69 -6.34 -0.44
CA VAL A 285 -2.41 -5.62 -0.50
C VAL A 285 -2.59 -4.24 -1.14
N ILE A 286 -3.23 -4.17 -2.31
CA ILE A 286 -3.36 -2.94 -3.08
C ILE A 286 -4.29 -1.94 -2.38
N SER A 287 -5.31 -2.41 -1.67
CA SER A 287 -6.16 -1.57 -0.82
C SER A 287 -5.38 -0.86 0.29
N LYS A 288 -4.39 -1.51 0.90
CA LYS A 288 -3.52 -0.88 1.92
C LYS A 288 -2.63 0.20 1.31
N LEU A 289 -2.10 -0.05 0.10
CA LEU A 289 -1.36 0.97 -0.66
C LEU A 289 -2.25 2.15 -1.05
N ALA A 290 -3.51 1.90 -1.45
CA ALA A 290 -4.47 2.97 -1.74
C ALA A 290 -4.76 3.83 -0.50
N ILE A 291 -4.87 3.22 0.69
CA ILE A 291 -5.00 3.95 1.96
C ILE A 291 -3.76 4.80 2.23
N ALA A 292 -2.56 4.23 2.05
CA ALA A 292 -1.30 4.96 2.21
C ALA A 292 -1.22 6.15 1.24
N GLN A 293 -1.58 5.95 -0.02
CA GLN A 293 -1.60 7.00 -1.04
C GLN A 293 -2.60 8.11 -0.68
N ALA A 294 -3.80 7.75 -0.22
CA ALA A 294 -4.80 8.71 0.24
C ALA A 294 -4.32 9.51 1.45
N ALA A 295 -3.59 8.89 2.39
CA ALA A 295 -3.01 9.58 3.53
C ALA A 295 -1.94 10.61 3.10
N VAL A 296 -1.08 10.27 2.13
CA VAL A 296 -0.12 11.24 1.55
C VAL A 296 -0.85 12.41 0.88
N GLY A 297 -1.94 12.14 0.15
CA GLY A 297 -2.82 13.17 -0.41
C GLY A 297 -3.44 14.07 0.66
N GLY A 298 -3.91 13.48 1.77
CA GLY A 298 -4.41 14.21 2.94
C GLY A 298 -3.34 15.13 3.53
N ILE A 299 -2.10 14.65 3.66
CA ILE A 299 -0.98 15.47 4.12
C ILE A 299 -0.67 16.64 3.17
N PHE A 300 -0.80 16.46 1.84
CA PHE A 300 -0.69 17.57 0.88
C PHE A 300 -1.77 18.65 1.11
N VAL A 301 -3.02 18.23 1.36
CA VAL A 301 -4.12 19.15 1.68
C VAL A 301 -3.82 19.93 2.97
N VAL A 302 -3.38 19.22 4.01
CA VAL A 302 -2.95 19.81 5.29
C VAL A 302 -1.83 20.84 5.06
N GLN A 303 -0.81 20.49 4.28
CA GLN A 303 0.28 21.41 3.97
C GLN A 303 -0.22 22.68 3.25
N GLY A 304 -1.10 22.53 2.25
CA GLY A 304 -1.63 23.65 1.47
C GLY A 304 -2.45 24.63 2.31
N HIS A 305 -3.24 24.13 3.26
CA HIS A 305 -4.08 24.96 4.13
C HIS A 305 -3.32 25.63 5.27
N LEU A 306 -2.27 24.98 5.77
CA LEU A 306 -1.52 25.44 6.94
C LEU A 306 -0.28 26.25 6.59
N GLY A 307 0.13 26.27 5.32
CA GLY A 307 1.38 26.91 4.91
C GLY A 307 2.57 26.40 5.74
N LEU A 308 2.56 25.10 6.11
CA LEU A 308 3.60 24.50 6.94
C LEU A 308 4.96 24.90 6.36
N ALA A 309 5.73 25.68 7.13
CA ALA A 309 7.01 26.28 6.73
C ALA A 309 8.14 25.22 6.73
N VAL A 310 7.89 24.10 6.06
CA VAL A 310 8.83 22.99 5.88
C VAL A 310 9.21 22.95 4.40
N PRO A 311 10.29 23.63 3.98
CA PRO A 311 10.60 23.85 2.56
C PRO A 311 10.74 22.56 1.75
N TRP A 312 11.17 21.47 2.39
CA TRP A 312 11.41 20.18 1.75
C TRP A 312 10.21 19.22 1.81
N LEU A 313 9.15 19.55 2.56
CA LEU A 313 7.98 18.67 2.71
C LEU A 313 7.28 18.34 1.38
N PRO A 314 7.09 19.26 0.42
CA PRO A 314 6.54 18.91 -0.90
C PRO A 314 7.36 17.83 -1.61
N LEU A 315 8.69 17.89 -1.51
CA LEU A 315 9.59 16.93 -2.15
C LEU A 315 9.53 15.58 -1.45
N ALA A 316 9.44 15.55 -0.11
CA ALA A 316 9.28 14.31 0.63
C ALA A 316 7.93 13.64 0.35
N LEU A 317 6.84 14.40 0.24
CA LEU A 317 5.52 13.88 -0.11
C LEU A 317 5.49 13.36 -1.55
N LEU A 318 6.07 14.12 -2.51
CA LEU A 318 6.23 13.64 -3.88
C LEU A 318 7.02 12.33 -3.91
N GLY A 319 8.12 12.26 -3.16
CA GLY A 319 8.90 11.04 -3.03
C GLY A 319 8.11 9.88 -2.39
N ALA A 320 7.26 10.16 -1.41
CA ALA A 320 6.37 9.18 -0.80
C ALA A 320 5.40 8.57 -1.81
N GLU A 321 4.75 9.40 -2.63
CA GLU A 321 3.87 8.95 -3.71
C GLU A 321 4.64 8.06 -4.71
N LEU A 322 5.84 8.49 -5.11
CA LEU A 322 6.68 7.69 -6.01
C LEU A 322 7.05 6.35 -5.42
N LEU A 323 7.40 6.30 -4.13
CA LEU A 323 7.73 5.06 -3.45
C LEU A 323 6.52 4.14 -3.34
N ILE A 324 5.34 4.65 -2.97
CA ILE A 324 4.08 3.88 -2.92
C ILE A 324 3.76 3.31 -4.31
N GLY A 325 3.86 4.13 -5.36
CA GLY A 325 3.67 3.68 -6.74
C GLY A 325 4.68 2.60 -7.16
N ALA A 326 5.95 2.74 -6.73
CA ALA A 326 6.99 1.78 -7.04
C ALA A 326 6.71 0.43 -6.35
N VAL A 327 6.28 0.46 -5.08
CA VAL A 327 5.83 -0.74 -4.34
C VAL A 327 4.66 -1.41 -5.06
N ALA A 328 3.66 -0.64 -5.49
CA ALA A 328 2.51 -1.17 -6.22
C ALA A 328 2.93 -1.91 -7.51
N VAL A 329 3.83 -1.32 -8.30
CA VAL A 329 4.34 -1.93 -9.54
C VAL A 329 5.13 -3.20 -9.25
N VAL A 330 6.02 -3.20 -8.25
CA VAL A 330 6.82 -4.38 -7.89
C VAL A 330 5.94 -5.52 -7.41
N LEU A 331 4.96 -5.25 -6.56
CA LEU A 331 4.02 -6.27 -6.08
C LEU A 331 3.15 -6.80 -7.21
N ALA A 332 2.69 -5.95 -8.14
CA ALA A 332 1.94 -6.40 -9.31
C ALA A 332 2.78 -7.35 -10.20
N ILE A 333 4.07 -7.04 -10.40
CA ILE A 333 5.00 -7.90 -11.13
C ILE A 333 5.19 -9.24 -10.44
N ASP A 334 5.36 -9.26 -9.11
CA ASP A 334 5.53 -10.48 -8.32
C ASP A 334 4.25 -11.35 -8.35
N TYR A 335 3.07 -10.74 -8.26
CA TYR A 335 1.79 -11.47 -8.34
C TYR A 335 1.48 -11.99 -9.74
N ILE A 336 1.99 -11.37 -10.80
CA ILE A 336 1.85 -11.88 -12.18
C ILE A 336 2.92 -12.95 -12.48
N ASP A 337 4.15 -12.74 -11.99
CA ASP A 337 5.33 -13.59 -12.12
C ASP A 337 5.81 -13.84 -13.57
N THR A 338 5.59 -12.90 -14.50
CA THR A 338 5.98 -13.08 -15.92
C THR A 338 7.30 -12.43 -16.31
N THR A 339 7.71 -11.39 -15.61
CA THR A 339 8.91 -10.63 -16.00
C THR A 339 10.10 -10.95 -15.12
N VAL A 340 9.89 -11.06 -13.80
CA VAL A 340 10.95 -11.34 -12.84
C VAL A 340 10.37 -12.03 -11.61
N ASN A 341 11.03 -13.07 -11.13
CA ASN A 341 10.60 -13.83 -9.97
C ASN A 341 11.17 -13.17 -8.70
N VAL A 342 10.39 -12.31 -8.06
CA VAL A 342 10.74 -11.72 -6.75
C VAL A 342 10.57 -12.78 -5.65
N GLY A 343 9.76 -13.82 -5.90
CA GLY A 343 9.71 -15.05 -5.13
C GLY A 343 8.97 -14.95 -3.81
N ARG A 344 8.17 -13.89 -3.60
CA ARG A 344 7.44 -13.68 -2.34
C ARG A 344 6.04 -14.26 -2.38
N VAL A 345 5.44 -14.30 -3.56
CA VAL A 345 4.13 -14.91 -3.78
C VAL A 345 4.22 -15.89 -4.94
N ARG A 346 3.46 -16.99 -4.85
CA ARG A 346 3.24 -17.88 -5.98
C ARG A 346 2.34 -17.16 -6.98
N GLY A 347 2.93 -16.46 -7.93
CA GLY A 347 2.22 -15.63 -8.90
C GLY A 347 1.37 -16.43 -9.90
N ALA A 348 0.54 -15.70 -10.65
CA ALA A 348 -0.44 -16.25 -11.59
C ALA A 348 0.19 -17.20 -12.61
N ARG A 349 1.39 -16.87 -13.11
CA ARG A 349 2.13 -17.72 -14.05
C ARG A 349 2.50 -19.09 -13.45
N LEU A 350 3.03 -19.14 -12.22
CA LEU A 350 3.36 -20.40 -11.57
C LEU A 350 2.12 -21.24 -11.25
N ILE A 351 1.00 -20.59 -10.89
CA ILE A 351 -0.28 -21.27 -10.71
C ILE A 351 -0.70 -21.94 -12.01
N LEU A 352 -0.63 -21.24 -13.14
CA LEU A 352 -0.94 -21.79 -14.46
C LEU A 352 0.00 -22.94 -14.86
N LEU A 353 1.31 -22.80 -14.65
CA LEU A 353 2.28 -23.84 -15.00
C LEU A 353 2.02 -25.15 -14.25
N ASP A 354 1.65 -25.07 -12.98
CA ASP A 354 1.31 -26.26 -12.21
C ASP A 354 -0.06 -26.84 -12.59
N ALA A 355 -1.04 -25.99 -12.90
CA ALA A 355 -2.36 -26.40 -13.37
C ALA A 355 -2.28 -27.12 -14.73
N ALA A 356 -1.41 -26.62 -15.63
CA ALA A 356 -1.17 -27.18 -16.96
C ALA A 356 -0.13 -28.30 -16.98
N ARG A 357 0.44 -28.71 -15.83
CA ARG A 357 1.38 -29.83 -15.79
C ARG A 357 0.64 -31.11 -16.17
N THR A 358 1.12 -31.77 -17.21
CA THR A 358 0.58 -33.05 -17.69
C THR A 358 0.79 -34.16 -16.66
N ALA A 359 -0.06 -35.19 -16.70
CA ALA A 359 -0.04 -36.31 -15.76
C ALA A 359 1.09 -37.30 -16.05
#